data_AF-A0A7W1RMF8-F1
#
_entry.id   AF-A0A7W1RMF8-F1
#
_cell.length_a   1.000
_cell.length_b   1.000
_cell.length_c   1.000
_cell.angle_alpha   90.00
_cell.angle_beta   90.00
_cell.angle_gamma   90.00
#
_symmetry.space_group_name_H-M   'P 1'
#
loop_
_entity.id
_entity.type
_entity.pdbx_description
1 polymer ?
#
loop_
_entity_poly.entity_id
_entity_poly.type
_entity_poly.pdbx_seq_one_letter_code
_entity_poly.pdbx_strand_id
1 'polypeptide(L)'
;MRRHAHGCTGNIWGPQQLITVEEALRVQTLHGAYASFEENLKGSITRGKLADLIVLGRDPLREEPSTLVSIPIERTMVGGRWVFEA
;
A
#
# COMPACT_ATOMS: atom_id res chain seq x y z
N MET A 1 -6.90 -6.79 -7.37
CA MET A 1 -6.34 -6.67 -8.74
C MET A 1 -7.36 -7.08 -9.78
N ARG A 2 -7.58 -6.26 -10.81
CA ARG A 2 -8.38 -6.67 -11.97
C ARG A 2 -7.55 -7.70 -12.75
N ARG A 3 -7.91 -8.97 -12.51
CA ARG A 3 -7.17 -10.24 -12.74
C ARG A 3 -6.61 -10.77 -11.42
N HIS A 4 -7.38 -11.72 -10.86
CA HIS A 4 -6.95 -12.73 -9.89
C HIS A 4 -6.57 -12.26 -8.47
N ALA A 5 -7.52 -11.65 -7.74
CA ALA A 5 -7.46 -11.71 -6.27
C ALA A 5 -7.93 -13.09 -5.81
N HIS A 6 -6.99 -13.99 -5.54
CA HIS A 6 -7.27 -15.27 -4.91
C HIS A 6 -7.27 -15.05 -3.40
N GLY A 7 -8.33 -15.46 -2.71
CA GLY A 7 -8.27 -15.69 -1.27
C GLY A 7 -7.19 -16.74 -0.97
N CYS A 8 -6.82 -16.92 0.30
CA CYS A 8 -5.78 -17.87 0.73
C CYS A 8 -6.05 -19.33 0.29
N THR A 9 -7.27 -19.63 -0.19
CA THR A 9 -7.72 -20.93 -0.71
C THR A 9 -7.86 -21.00 -2.23
N GLY A 10 -7.54 -19.93 -2.98
CA GLY A 10 -7.70 -19.89 -4.43
C GLY A 10 -9.07 -19.36 -4.91
N ASN A 11 -10.00 -19.05 -4.01
CA ASN A 11 -11.33 -18.56 -4.40
C ASN A 11 -11.35 -17.04 -4.57
N ILE A 12 -12.02 -16.55 -5.61
CA ILE A 12 -12.25 -15.10 -5.79
C ILE A 12 -13.41 -14.67 -4.90
N TRP A 13 -13.16 -13.77 -3.96
CA TRP A 13 -14.18 -13.16 -3.11
C TRP A 13 -14.53 -11.76 -3.61
N GLY A 14 -15.83 -11.44 -3.65
CA GLY A 14 -16.32 -10.13 -4.08
C GLY A 14 -15.77 -9.71 -5.44
N PRO A 15 -16.06 -10.43 -6.54
CA PRO A 15 -15.47 -10.12 -7.85
C PRO A 15 -15.77 -8.70 -8.33
N GLN A 16 -16.87 -8.09 -7.89
CA GLN A 16 -17.23 -6.71 -8.16
C GLN A 16 -16.40 -5.68 -7.36
N GLN A 17 -15.68 -6.11 -6.32
CA GLN A 17 -14.83 -5.26 -5.47
C GLN A 17 -13.35 -5.30 -5.90
N LEU A 18 -13.04 -5.94 -7.04
CA LEU A 18 -11.67 -6.03 -7.55
C LEU A 18 -11.17 -4.66 -8.04
N ILE A 19 -10.16 -4.14 -7.35
CA ILE A 19 -9.44 -2.92 -7.71
C ILE A 19 -8.05 -3.23 -8.28
N THR A 20 -7.45 -2.38 -9.09
CA THR A 20 -6.07 -2.48 -9.57
C THR A 20 -5.05 -2.28 -8.44
N VAL A 21 -3.75 -2.55 -8.68
CA VAL A 21 -2.69 -2.24 -7.69
C VAL A 21 -2.64 -0.75 -7.42
N GLU A 22 -2.70 0.06 -8.48
CA GLU A 22 -2.63 1.50 -8.36
C GLU A 22 -3.80 2.02 -7.51
N GLU A 23 -5.01 1.51 -7.75
CA GLU A 23 -6.17 1.82 -6.92
C GLU A 23 -5.95 1.37 -5.47
N ALA A 24 -5.40 0.17 -5.23
CA ALA A 24 -5.09 -0.32 -3.89
C ALA A 24 -4.06 0.55 -3.16
N LEU A 25 -3.00 1.00 -3.85
CA LEU A 25 -2.00 1.92 -3.30
C LEU A 25 -2.64 3.26 -2.92
N ARG A 26 -3.50 3.82 -3.77
CA ARG A 26 -4.25 5.05 -3.46
C ARG A 26 -5.19 4.86 -2.28
N VAL A 27 -5.87 3.71 -2.19
CA VAL A 27 -6.76 3.36 -1.07
C VAL A 27 -5.99 3.28 0.24
N GLN A 28 -4.81 2.66 0.25
CA GLN A 28 -3.99 2.54 1.45
C GLN A 28 -3.21 3.80 1.85
N THR A 29 -3.19 4.82 0.98
CA THR A 29 -2.44 6.06 1.23
C THR A 29 -3.38 7.26 1.27
N LEU A 30 -3.64 7.87 0.12
CA LEU A 30 -4.44 9.08 -0.03
C LEU A 30 -5.86 8.91 0.51
N HIS A 31 -6.59 7.88 0.06
CA HIS A 31 -7.99 7.72 0.44
C HIS A 31 -8.13 7.19 1.87
N GLY A 32 -7.17 6.41 2.36
CA GLY A 32 -7.11 5.98 3.76
C GLY A 32 -6.95 7.17 4.70
N ALA A 33 -6.03 8.08 4.39
CA ALA A 33 -5.85 9.31 5.15
C ALA A 33 -7.10 10.22 5.09
N TYR A 34 -7.75 10.33 3.93
CA TYR A 34 -9.01 11.07 3.80
C TYR A 34 -10.14 10.45 4.63
N ALA A 35 -10.28 9.11 4.59
CA ALA A 35 -11.31 8.40 5.35
C ALA A 35 -11.16 8.56 6.87
N SER A 36 -9.94 8.84 7.35
CA SER A 36 -9.66 9.13 8.76
C SER A 36 -9.59 10.63 9.09
N PHE A 37 -9.88 11.53 8.14
CA PHE A 37 -9.74 12.98 8.28
C PHE A 37 -8.32 13.46 8.58
N GLU A 38 -7.32 12.69 8.14
CA GLU A 38 -5.89 12.95 8.34
C GLU A 38 -5.19 13.31 7.02
N GLU A 39 -5.92 13.65 5.96
CA GLU A 39 -5.36 13.97 4.65
C GLU A 39 -4.44 15.20 4.66
N ASN A 40 -4.57 16.08 5.66
CA ASN A 40 -3.66 17.21 5.88
C ASN A 40 -2.44 16.83 6.71
N LEU A 41 -2.45 15.66 7.35
CA LEU A 41 -1.40 15.17 8.24
C LEU A 41 -0.51 14.11 7.58
N LYS A 42 -1.08 13.19 6.81
CA LYS A 42 -0.36 12.04 6.19
C LYS A 42 -0.97 11.61 4.84
N GLY A 43 -0.55 10.45 4.35
CA GLY A 43 -1.08 9.83 3.12
C GLY A 43 -0.42 10.30 1.81
N SER A 44 0.47 11.30 1.84
CA SER A 44 1.29 11.69 0.69
C SER A 44 2.67 12.18 1.13
N ILE A 45 3.67 12.05 0.25
CA ILE A 45 5.01 12.63 0.46
C ILE A 45 4.96 14.08 -0.03
N THR A 46 4.65 15.00 0.89
CA THR A 46 4.52 16.44 0.60
C THR A 46 4.97 17.24 1.82
N ARG A 47 5.53 18.44 1.60
CA ARG A 47 6.01 19.29 2.71
C ARG A 47 4.89 19.57 3.72
N GLY A 48 5.23 19.55 5.01
CA GLY A 48 4.31 19.82 6.12
C GLY A 48 3.58 18.59 6.67
N LYS A 49 3.64 17.43 6.00
CA LYS A 49 3.06 16.18 6.48
C LYS A 49 4.05 15.34 7.30
N LEU A 50 3.52 14.37 8.05
CA LEU A 50 4.33 13.33 8.68
C LEU A 50 5.13 12.58 7.62
N ALA A 51 6.40 12.33 7.91
CA ALA A 51 7.23 11.45 7.11
C ALA A 51 6.94 9.98 7.50
N ASP A 52 5.76 9.51 7.07
CA ASP A 52 5.31 8.13 7.19
C ASP A 52 5.45 7.47 5.82
N LEU A 53 6.42 6.57 5.66
CA LEU A 53 6.68 5.87 4.39
C LEU A 53 7.34 4.52 4.61
N ILE A 54 7.26 3.67 3.58
CA ILE A 54 8.01 2.43 3.49
C ILE A 54 8.87 2.45 2.22
N VAL A 55 10.00 1.77 2.28
CA VAL A 55 10.82 1.44 1.10
C VAL A 55 10.56 -0.02 0.78
N LEU A 56 10.04 -0.27 -0.42
CA LEU A 56 9.77 -1.62 -0.92
C LEU A 56 10.95 -2.09 -1.77
N GLY A 57 11.38 -3.34 -1.59
CA GLY A 57 12.50 -3.91 -2.35
C GLY A 57 12.15 -4.30 -3.79
N ARG A 58 10.86 -4.25 -4.16
CA ARG A 58 10.38 -4.42 -5.54
C ARG A 58 9.22 -3.48 -5.82
N ASP A 59 9.06 -3.11 -7.09
CA ASP A 59 7.98 -2.23 -7.55
C ASP A 59 6.65 -3.00 -7.62
N PRO A 60 5.66 -2.70 -6.76
CA PRO A 60 4.39 -3.42 -6.75
C PRO A 60 3.57 -3.25 -8.04
N LEU A 61 3.84 -2.22 -8.84
CA LEU A 61 3.15 -2.01 -10.13
C LEU A 61 3.66 -2.93 -11.23
N ARG A 62 4.78 -3.64 -11.00
CA ARG A 62 5.41 -4.55 -11.97
C ARG A 62 5.36 -6.01 -11.54
N GLU A 63 4.77 -6.30 -10.39
CA GLU A 63 4.68 -7.62 -9.79
C GLU A 63 3.33 -8.29 -10.09
N GLU A 64 3.32 -9.62 -10.07
CA GLU A 64 2.07 -10.38 -10.17
C GLU A 64 1.24 -10.22 -8.89
N PRO A 65 -0.11 -10.20 -8.99
CA PRO A 65 -0.99 -10.04 -7.82
C PRO A 65 -0.72 -10.99 -6.68
N SER A 66 -0.37 -12.23 -7.01
CA SER A 66 -0.09 -13.28 -6.04
C SER A 66 1.25 -13.10 -5.31
N THR A 67 2.18 -12.30 -5.85
CA THR A 67 3.52 -12.12 -5.27
C THR A 67 3.64 -10.85 -4.42
N LEU A 68 2.66 -9.96 -4.45
CA LEU A 68 2.68 -8.68 -3.73
C LEU A 68 2.97 -8.84 -2.22
N VAL A 69 2.37 -9.84 -1.57
CA VAL A 69 2.54 -10.09 -0.13
C VAL A 69 3.98 -10.48 0.24
N SER A 70 4.75 -10.93 -0.74
CA SER A 70 6.15 -11.36 -0.57
C SER A 70 7.14 -10.27 -0.98
N ILE A 71 6.69 -9.05 -1.29
CA ILE A 71 7.60 -7.92 -1.53
C ILE A 71 8.29 -7.58 -0.20
N PRO A 72 9.64 -7.63 -0.14
CA PRO A 72 10.37 -7.23 1.06
C PRO A 72 10.12 -5.76 1.38
N ILE A 73 9.88 -5.48 2.65
CA ILE A 73 10.02 -4.13 3.18
C ILE A 73 11.51 -3.97 3.49
N GLU A 74 12.17 -3.02 2.84
CA GLU A 74 13.58 -2.72 3.13
C GLU A 74 13.68 -1.81 4.35
N ARG A 75 12.77 -0.82 4.46
CA ARG A 75 12.74 0.14 5.57
C ARG A 75 11.34 0.64 5.85
N THR A 76 11.08 1.00 7.11
CA THR A 76 9.85 1.68 7.54
C THR A 76 10.19 2.93 8.33
N MET A 77 9.61 4.06 7.93
CA MET A 77 9.70 5.33 8.63
C MET A 77 8.33 5.70 9.21
N VAL A 78 8.33 6.13 10.48
CA VAL A 78 7.15 6.67 11.16
C VAL A 78 7.51 8.00 11.80
N GLY A 79 6.79 9.05 11.44
CA GLY A 79 6.98 10.41 11.95
C GLY A 79 8.39 10.94 11.74
N GLY A 80 9.07 10.55 10.66
CA GLY A 80 10.45 10.95 10.38
C GLY A 80 11.54 10.09 11.04
N ARG A 81 11.18 9.01 11.74
CA ARG A 81 12.16 8.08 12.34
C ARG A 81 12.08 6.72 11.66
N TRP A 82 13.24 6.18 11.26
CA TRP A 82 13.34 4.78 10.85
C TRP A 82 13.06 3.88 12.05
N VAL A 83 12.01 3.06 11.95
CA VAL A 83 11.59 2.12 13.01
C VAL A 83 11.87 0.66 12.63
N PHE A 84 12.21 0.42 11.37
CA PHE A 84 12.61 -0.88 10.84
C PHE A 84 13.57 -0.66 9.66
N GLU A 85 14.64 -1.47 9.62
CA GLU A 85 15.60 -1.59 8.53
C GLU A 85 16.02 -3.08 8.47
N ALA A 86 15.98 -3.67 7.28
CA ALA A 86 16.26 -5.10 7.03
C ALA A 86 17.76 -5.43 6.95
#